data_AF-A0A2M7QUK8-F1
#
_entry.id   AF-A0A2M7QUK8-F1
#
_cell.length_a   1.000
_cell.length_b   1.000
_cell.length_c   1.000
_cell.angle_alpha   90.00
_cell.angle_beta   90.00
_cell.angle_gamma   90.00
#
_symmetry.space_group_name_H-M   'P 1'
#
loop_
_entity.id
_entity.type
_entity.pdbx_description
1 polymer ?
#
loop_
_entity_poly.entity_id
_entity_poly.type
_entity_poly.pdbx_seq_one_letter_code
_entity_poly.pdbx_strand_id
1 'polypeptide(L)'
;MHMLNRKAFQSQSGQVAVVVFLIMAVMLVVGLSLASRTSQEIELAGQQEDTTRVFNAAETGIEEALSEPSNFQGGNVGATDISSLPPETTGQYSVTAESGFKSKIDSGETATIFINPAVTGSIDINWGVSGAACSDLAVLVITTYTKIGTTYEATHIGVRPDSCHSGTNFQNVTINGVSDGTITYAKKYQLAIAAGTEMVRIKPLIASTDIFIPTSSVLASQLYTVRSEAQDTSSGNTEVRAIQVTRTKPAPPAILDYALYSGGTLSK
;
A
#
# COMPACT_ATOMS: atom_id res chain seq x y z
N MET A 1 90.54 -46.17 -18.66
CA MET A 1 89.69 -45.10 -18.09
C MET A 1 88.73 -44.64 -19.17
N HIS A 2 87.48 -45.11 -19.14
CA HIS A 2 86.23 -44.38 -19.38
C HIS A 2 85.11 -45.36 -19.80
N MET A 3 84.21 -45.62 -18.84
CA MET A 3 82.91 -46.22 -19.09
C MET A 3 82.04 -45.24 -19.88
N LEU A 4 81.38 -45.72 -20.94
CA LEU A 4 80.22 -45.05 -21.53
C LEU A 4 78.98 -45.88 -21.23
N ASN A 5 78.21 -45.37 -20.26
CA ASN A 5 76.96 -45.92 -19.77
C ASN A 5 75.83 -45.58 -20.76
N ARG A 6 75.44 -46.52 -21.63
CA ARG A 6 74.25 -46.38 -22.47
C ARG A 6 73.01 -46.69 -21.62
N LYS A 7 72.28 -45.65 -21.20
CA LYS A 7 70.93 -45.82 -20.68
C LYS A 7 70.03 -46.41 -21.77
N ALA A 8 69.47 -47.58 -21.51
CA ALA A 8 68.45 -48.20 -22.35
C ALA A 8 67.16 -47.38 -22.27
N PHE A 9 66.63 -46.94 -23.42
CA PHE A 9 65.28 -46.41 -23.52
C PHE A 9 64.32 -47.60 -23.40
N GLN A 10 63.75 -47.79 -22.20
CA GLN A 10 62.63 -48.71 -22.00
C GLN A 10 61.43 -48.19 -22.80
N SER A 11 60.87 -49.06 -23.65
CA SER A 11 59.64 -48.82 -24.39
C SER A 11 58.49 -48.49 -23.42
N GLN A 12 58.08 -47.22 -23.39
CA GLN A 12 56.95 -46.72 -22.60
C GLN A 12 55.60 -46.88 -23.32
N SER A 13 55.37 -48.01 -24.00
CA SER A 13 54.14 -48.22 -24.79
C SER A 13 52.85 -48.22 -23.93
N GLY A 14 52.94 -48.52 -22.63
CA GLY A 14 51.81 -48.43 -21.70
C GLY A 14 51.51 -47.01 -21.19
N GLN A 15 52.50 -46.11 -21.13
CA GLN A 15 52.31 -44.76 -20.59
C GLN A 15 51.65 -43.83 -21.61
N VAL A 16 51.90 -44.05 -22.91
CA VAL A 16 51.27 -43.26 -23.99
C VAL A 16 49.76 -43.42 -23.99
N ALA A 17 49.23 -44.63 -23.79
CA ALA A 17 47.78 -44.87 -23.74
C ALA A 17 47.12 -44.12 -22.57
N VAL A 18 47.76 -44.10 -21.39
CA VAL A 18 47.25 -43.39 -20.21
C VAL A 18 47.20 -41.88 -20.44
N VAL A 19 48.23 -41.30 -21.07
CA VAL A 19 48.27 -39.86 -21.38
C VAL A 19 47.18 -39.50 -22.39
N VAL A 20 46.96 -40.31 -23.41
CA VAL A 20 45.89 -40.07 -24.40
C VAL A 20 44.51 -40.15 -23.75
N PHE A 21 44.26 -41.15 -22.91
CA PHE A 21 43.00 -41.26 -22.16
C PHE A 21 42.77 -40.07 -21.23
N LEU A 22 43.83 -39.61 -20.55
CA LEU A 22 43.74 -38.46 -19.67
C LEU A 22 43.40 -37.19 -20.45
N ILE A 23 44.03 -36.98 -21.60
CA ILE A 23 43.73 -35.84 -22.49
C ILE A 23 42.28 -35.92 -23.00
N MET A 24 41.81 -37.09 -23.43
CA MET A 24 40.41 -37.29 -23.87
C MET A 24 39.42 -37.02 -22.74
N ALA A 25 39.69 -37.49 -21.53
CA ALA A 25 38.85 -37.25 -20.37
C ALA A 25 38.77 -35.76 -20.02
N VAL A 26 39.92 -35.05 -20.05
CA VAL A 26 39.96 -33.60 -19.82
C VAL A 26 39.17 -32.86 -20.90
N MET A 27 39.33 -33.21 -22.17
CA MET A 27 38.58 -32.59 -23.27
C MET A 27 37.06 -32.81 -23.13
N LEU A 28 36.63 -34.00 -22.70
CA LEU A 28 35.22 -34.30 -22.45
C LEU A 28 34.65 -33.42 -21.34
N VAL A 29 35.37 -33.31 -20.21
CA VAL A 29 34.94 -32.49 -19.07
C VAL A 29 34.86 -31.02 -19.43
N VAL A 30 35.85 -30.50 -20.16
CA VAL A 30 35.84 -29.10 -20.65
C VAL A 30 34.70 -28.87 -21.62
N GLY A 31 34.47 -29.78 -22.58
CA GLY A 31 33.37 -29.69 -23.54
C GLY A 31 32.00 -29.70 -22.86
N LEU A 32 31.79 -30.59 -21.88
CA LEU A 32 30.55 -30.69 -21.14
C LEU A 32 30.32 -29.47 -20.22
N SER A 33 31.37 -28.95 -19.60
CA SER A 33 31.29 -27.75 -18.76
C SER A 33 30.88 -26.52 -19.56
N LEU A 34 31.46 -26.34 -20.76
CA LEU A 34 31.11 -25.22 -21.64
C LEU A 34 29.67 -25.34 -22.17
N ALA A 35 29.27 -26.54 -22.58
CA ALA A 35 27.89 -26.81 -23.02
C ALA A 35 26.88 -26.53 -21.91
N SER A 36 27.14 -27.02 -20.69
CA SER A 36 26.28 -26.79 -19.52
C SER A 36 26.17 -25.30 -19.16
N ARG A 37 27.30 -24.58 -19.16
CA ARG A 37 27.32 -23.13 -18.91
C ARG A 37 26.51 -22.35 -19.95
N THR A 38 26.66 -22.71 -21.23
CA THR A 38 25.92 -22.05 -22.32
C THR A 38 24.42 -22.28 -22.18
N SER A 39 24.00 -23.51 -21.87
CA SER A 39 22.58 -23.81 -21.64
C SER A 39 22.01 -23.03 -20.45
N GLN A 40 22.76 -22.94 -19.35
CA GLN A 40 22.35 -22.13 -18.18
C GLN A 40 22.25 -20.64 -18.51
N GLU A 41 23.20 -20.08 -19.27
CA GLU A 41 23.16 -18.67 -19.67
C GLU A 41 21.94 -18.37 -20.56
N ILE A 42 21.56 -19.28 -21.45
CA ILE A 42 20.35 -19.14 -22.29
C ILE A 42 19.07 -19.22 -21.45
N GLU A 43 18.99 -20.16 -20.52
CA GLU A 43 17.84 -20.32 -19.63
C GLU A 43 17.65 -19.08 -18.74
N LEU A 44 18.73 -18.58 -18.16
CA LEU A 44 18.73 -17.35 -17.36
C LEU A 44 18.33 -16.12 -18.18
N ALA A 45 18.81 -16.02 -19.43
CA ALA A 45 18.43 -14.94 -20.32
C ALA A 45 16.94 -14.97 -20.66
N GLY A 46 16.39 -16.16 -20.97
CA GLY A 46 14.96 -16.34 -21.21
C GLY A 46 14.12 -15.98 -19.98
N GLN A 47 14.49 -16.48 -18.80
CA GLN A 47 13.78 -16.18 -17.56
C GLN A 47 13.79 -14.67 -17.22
N GLN A 48 14.88 -13.98 -17.51
CA GLN A 48 14.99 -12.53 -17.30
C GLN A 48 14.08 -11.76 -18.26
N GLU A 49 13.98 -12.19 -19.52
CA GLU A 49 13.08 -11.62 -20.52
C GLU A 49 11.62 -11.84 -20.12
N ASP A 50 11.26 -13.07 -19.74
CA ASP A 50 9.92 -13.45 -19.29
C ASP A 50 9.52 -12.65 -18.04
N THR A 51 10.42 -12.52 -17.07
CA THR A 51 10.22 -11.69 -15.88
C THR A 51 9.92 -10.24 -16.24
N THR A 52 10.68 -9.67 -17.19
CA THR A 52 10.51 -8.28 -17.60
C THR A 52 9.17 -8.07 -18.30
N ARG A 53 8.80 -9.01 -19.18
CA ARG A 53 7.52 -8.99 -19.89
C ARG A 53 6.33 -9.08 -18.93
N VAL A 54 6.36 -10.03 -18.00
CA VAL A 54 5.29 -10.21 -17.00
C VAL A 54 5.20 -9.01 -16.05
N PHE A 55 6.33 -8.40 -15.69
CA PHE A 55 6.33 -7.18 -14.88
C PHE A 55 5.67 -6.01 -15.62
N ASN A 56 6.06 -5.76 -16.88
CA ASN A 56 5.47 -4.70 -17.69
C ASN A 56 3.96 -4.91 -17.92
N ALA A 57 3.53 -6.18 -18.03
CA ALA A 57 2.12 -6.54 -18.11
C ALA A 57 1.35 -6.18 -16.83
N ALA A 58 1.91 -6.48 -15.65
CA ALA A 58 1.32 -6.05 -14.38
C ALA A 58 1.31 -4.52 -14.22
N GLU A 59 2.34 -3.82 -14.70
CA GLU A 59 2.38 -2.36 -14.69
C GLU A 59 1.28 -1.77 -15.59
N THR A 60 1.07 -2.36 -16.77
CA THR A 60 -0.03 -1.98 -17.67
C THR A 60 -1.39 -2.09 -17.00
N GLY A 61 -1.63 -3.15 -16.20
CA GLY A 61 -2.88 -3.30 -15.46
C GLY A 61 -3.06 -2.27 -14.34
N ILE A 62 -1.98 -1.81 -13.71
CA ILE A 62 -2.04 -0.68 -12.77
C ILE A 62 -2.43 0.61 -13.51
N GLU A 63 -1.79 0.90 -14.64
CA GLU A 63 -2.08 2.12 -15.42
C GLU A 63 -3.51 2.11 -15.98
N GLU A 64 -3.99 0.98 -16.49
CA GLU A 64 -5.37 0.82 -16.96
C GLU A 64 -6.36 1.10 -15.81
N ALA A 65 -6.13 0.50 -14.64
CA ALA A 65 -6.98 0.73 -13.47
C ALA A 65 -6.98 2.19 -12.99
N LEU A 66 -5.82 2.85 -13.00
CA LEU A 66 -5.66 4.26 -12.59
C LEU A 66 -6.23 5.25 -13.61
N SER A 67 -6.25 4.86 -14.89
CA SER A 67 -6.77 5.69 -15.99
C SER A 67 -8.28 5.82 -16.01
N GLU A 68 -9.01 4.91 -15.36
CA GLU A 68 -10.48 4.87 -15.31
C GLU A 68 -11.01 5.42 -13.96
N PRO A 69 -11.50 6.67 -13.91
CA PRO A 69 -11.97 7.28 -12.68
C PRO A 69 -13.17 6.57 -12.06
N SER A 70 -13.96 5.81 -12.82
CA SER A 70 -15.11 5.08 -12.26
C SER A 70 -14.69 3.99 -11.27
N ASN A 71 -13.48 3.43 -11.43
CA ASN A 71 -12.91 2.44 -10.52
C ASN A 71 -12.77 2.97 -9.08
N PHE A 72 -12.70 4.30 -8.93
CA PHE A 72 -12.51 4.98 -7.65
C PHE A 72 -13.78 5.72 -7.18
N GLN A 73 -14.95 5.39 -7.75
CA GLN A 73 -16.23 6.00 -7.37
C GLN A 73 -17.24 5.00 -6.80
N GLY A 74 -17.06 3.69 -7.02
CA GLY A 74 -18.10 2.67 -6.84
C GLY A 74 -17.83 1.54 -5.83
N GLY A 75 -16.82 1.66 -4.96
CA GLY A 75 -16.43 0.57 -4.05
C GLY A 75 -15.42 -0.38 -4.68
N ASN A 76 -15.49 -1.68 -4.39
CA ASN A 76 -14.53 -2.66 -4.92
C ASN A 76 -14.80 -2.96 -6.40
N VAL A 77 -13.74 -3.02 -7.19
CA VAL A 77 -13.75 -3.58 -8.54
C VAL A 77 -13.14 -4.98 -8.47
N GLY A 78 -13.91 -5.98 -8.91
CA GLY A 78 -13.45 -7.37 -8.98
C GLY A 78 -12.31 -7.54 -9.99
N ALA A 79 -11.81 -8.78 -10.09
CA ALA A 79 -10.75 -9.08 -11.04
C ALA A 79 -11.22 -8.78 -12.48
N THR A 80 -10.47 -7.93 -13.17
CA THR A 80 -10.74 -7.42 -14.52
C THR A 80 -9.54 -7.73 -15.40
N ASP A 81 -9.78 -8.32 -16.57
CA ASP A 81 -8.71 -8.67 -17.51
C ASP A 81 -8.03 -7.41 -18.07
N ILE A 82 -6.70 -7.47 -18.19
CA ILE A 82 -5.89 -6.40 -18.78
C ILE A 82 -6.04 -6.47 -20.29
N SER A 83 -6.47 -5.38 -20.92
CA SER A 83 -6.96 -5.41 -22.31
C SER A 83 -5.86 -5.43 -23.38
N SER A 84 -4.63 -5.03 -23.05
CA SER A 84 -3.54 -4.83 -24.01
C SER A 84 -2.30 -5.69 -23.76
N LEU A 85 -2.50 -6.99 -23.49
CA LEU A 85 -1.40 -7.94 -23.26
C LEU A 85 -1.01 -8.74 -24.52
N PRO A 86 0.27 -9.14 -24.66
CA PRO A 86 0.70 -10.11 -25.65
C PRO A 86 -0.03 -11.47 -25.49
N PRO A 87 -0.19 -12.28 -26.54
CA PRO A 87 -0.91 -13.57 -26.48
C PRO A 87 -0.34 -14.58 -25.47
N GLU A 88 0.95 -14.47 -25.17
CA GLU A 88 1.69 -15.33 -24.24
C GLU A 88 1.67 -14.79 -22.81
N THR A 89 0.84 -13.77 -22.53
CA THR A 89 0.73 -13.17 -21.21
C THR A 89 -0.72 -12.92 -20.88
N THR A 90 -1.14 -13.36 -19.70
CA THR A 90 -2.48 -13.09 -19.17
C THR A 90 -2.33 -12.33 -17.87
N GLY A 91 -3.26 -11.44 -17.57
CA GLY A 91 -3.20 -10.70 -16.31
C GLY A 91 -4.52 -10.02 -16.01
N GLN A 92 -4.70 -9.75 -14.73
CA GLN A 92 -5.90 -9.12 -14.19
C GLN A 92 -5.51 -8.04 -13.20
N TYR A 93 -6.34 -7.01 -13.09
CA TYR A 93 -6.28 -6.05 -11.99
C TYR A 93 -7.55 -6.07 -11.16
N SER A 94 -7.46 -5.61 -9.92
CA SER A 94 -8.58 -5.43 -9.01
C SER A 94 -8.39 -4.16 -8.21
N VAL A 95 -9.49 -3.56 -7.76
CA VAL A 95 -9.47 -2.36 -6.92
C VAL A 95 -10.23 -2.67 -5.64
N THR A 96 -9.56 -2.50 -4.51
CA THR A 96 -10.15 -2.67 -3.19
C THR A 96 -10.28 -1.31 -2.53
N ALA A 97 -11.48 -0.96 -2.09
CA ALA A 97 -11.78 0.26 -1.41
C ALA A 97 -11.84 0.03 0.10
N GLU A 98 -11.14 0.85 0.88
CA GLU A 98 -11.13 0.75 2.34
C GLU A 98 -11.77 1.98 2.95
N SER A 99 -12.77 1.78 3.82
CA SER A 99 -13.52 2.86 4.46
C SER A 99 -13.04 3.22 5.86
N GLY A 100 -12.23 2.36 6.49
CA GLY A 100 -11.63 2.64 7.79
C GLY A 100 -10.51 3.67 7.67
N PHE A 101 -10.23 4.37 8.76
CA PHE A 101 -9.13 5.33 8.82
C PHE A 101 -8.26 5.06 10.05
N LYS A 102 -6.94 4.99 9.84
CA LYS A 102 -5.96 4.89 10.91
C LYS A 102 -4.75 5.73 10.54
N SER A 103 -4.40 6.70 11.38
CA SER A 103 -3.18 7.48 11.19
C SER A 103 -2.77 8.15 12.49
N LYS A 104 -1.47 8.40 12.62
CA LYS A 104 -0.97 9.42 13.54
C LYS A 104 -1.12 10.79 12.88
N ILE A 105 -1.61 11.76 13.63
CA ILE A 105 -1.78 13.14 13.17
C ILE A 105 -1.03 14.05 14.12
N ASP A 106 -0.19 14.91 13.57
CA ASP A 106 0.58 15.84 14.37
C ASP A 106 -0.28 16.99 14.90
N SER A 107 0.09 17.50 16.08
CA SER A 107 -0.60 18.64 16.70
C SER A 107 -0.67 19.82 15.73
N GLY A 108 -1.89 20.31 15.47
CA GLY A 108 -2.12 21.41 14.55
C GLY A 108 -2.38 20.99 13.10
N GLU A 109 -2.07 19.75 12.71
CA GLU A 109 -2.40 19.20 11.40
C GLU A 109 -3.86 18.74 11.31
N THR A 110 -4.32 18.33 10.14
CA THR A 110 -5.72 17.97 9.92
C THR A 110 -5.84 16.74 9.05
N ALA A 111 -6.55 15.74 9.55
CA ALA A 111 -7.00 14.61 8.74
C ALA A 111 -8.38 14.90 8.17
N THR A 112 -8.61 14.47 6.94
CA THR A 112 -9.92 14.52 6.27
C THR A 112 -10.49 13.12 6.17
N ILE A 113 -11.72 12.96 6.63
CA ILE A 113 -12.48 11.73 6.62
C ILE A 113 -13.66 11.93 5.68
N PHE A 114 -13.76 11.11 4.64
CA PHE A 114 -14.86 11.20 3.68
C PHE A 114 -16.09 10.45 4.16
N ILE A 115 -17.24 11.08 4.01
CA ILE A 115 -18.54 10.53 4.43
C ILE A 115 -19.35 10.19 3.19
N ASN A 116 -20.16 9.13 3.27
CA ASN A 116 -21.17 8.85 2.27
C ASN A 116 -22.38 9.78 2.49
N PRO A 117 -22.62 10.79 1.63
CA PRO A 117 -23.66 11.79 1.89
C PRO A 117 -25.08 11.23 1.84
N ALA A 118 -25.27 10.03 1.28
CA ALA A 118 -26.55 9.33 1.21
C ALA A 118 -26.88 8.55 2.50
N VAL A 119 -25.94 8.42 3.44
CA VAL A 119 -26.08 7.59 4.64
C VAL A 119 -26.00 8.45 5.89
N THR A 120 -27.00 8.34 6.75
CA THR A 120 -27.01 8.96 8.09
C THR A 120 -26.59 7.94 9.15
N GLY A 121 -26.06 8.40 10.27
CA GLY A 121 -25.72 7.51 11.38
C GLY A 121 -24.74 8.16 12.34
N SER A 122 -23.76 7.39 12.79
CA SER A 122 -22.66 7.91 13.62
C SER A 122 -21.34 7.24 13.27
N ILE A 123 -20.25 7.98 13.43
CA ILE A 123 -18.89 7.43 13.35
C ILE A 123 -18.23 7.49 14.74
N ASP A 124 -17.47 6.45 15.06
CA ASP A 124 -16.72 6.36 16.30
C ASP A 124 -15.29 6.84 16.06
N ILE A 125 -14.95 8.02 16.58
CA ILE A 125 -13.61 8.60 16.52
C ILE A 125 -12.87 8.16 17.79
N ASN A 126 -11.89 7.26 17.63
CA ASN A 126 -11.04 6.80 18.72
C ASN A 126 -9.70 7.53 18.64
N TRP A 127 -9.20 8.05 19.76
CA TRP A 127 -7.91 8.73 19.78
C TRP A 127 -7.18 8.60 21.12
N GLY A 128 -5.87 8.89 21.06
CA GLY A 128 -4.95 8.80 22.16
C GLY A 128 -4.62 7.34 22.52
N VAL A 129 -3.46 7.10 23.11
CA VAL A 129 -3.06 5.76 23.56
C VAL A 129 -3.54 5.55 24.99
N SER A 130 -4.16 4.41 25.28
CA SER A 130 -4.60 4.07 26.63
C SER A 130 -3.43 4.03 27.61
N GLY A 131 -3.61 4.67 28.78
CA GLY A 131 -2.56 4.83 29.77
C GLY A 131 -1.60 6.01 29.54
N ALA A 132 -1.77 6.77 28.45
CA ALA A 132 -0.98 7.99 28.22
C ALA A 132 -1.25 9.07 29.28
N ALA A 133 -0.24 9.89 29.57
CA ALA A 133 -0.38 11.02 30.47
C ALA A 133 -1.26 12.12 29.84
N CYS A 134 -1.84 13.00 30.66
CA CYS A 134 -2.68 14.09 30.13
C CYS A 134 -1.94 15.03 29.17
N SER A 135 -0.61 15.20 29.32
CA SER A 135 0.20 15.99 28.39
C SER A 135 0.24 15.41 26.98
N ASP A 136 0.03 14.10 26.85
CA ASP A 136 0.17 13.34 25.60
C ASP A 136 -1.20 13.04 24.96
N LEU A 137 -2.29 13.29 25.70
CA LEU A 137 -3.64 13.15 25.19
C LEU A 137 -4.08 14.44 24.49
N ALA A 138 -4.30 14.35 23.19
CA ALA A 138 -4.79 15.46 22.41
C ALA A 138 -6.24 15.81 22.73
N VAL A 139 -6.55 17.09 22.49
CA VAL A 139 -7.92 17.59 22.34
C VAL A 139 -8.22 17.62 20.84
N LEU A 140 -9.44 17.29 20.43
CA LEU A 140 -9.80 17.32 19.01
C LEU A 140 -10.74 18.48 18.71
N VAL A 141 -10.45 19.18 17.62
CA VAL A 141 -11.44 20.01 16.92
C VAL A 141 -11.93 19.23 15.72
N ILE A 142 -13.23 18.98 15.69
CA ILE A 142 -13.93 18.22 14.66
C ILE A 142 -14.79 19.21 13.88
N THR A 143 -14.62 19.24 12.56
CA THR A 143 -15.41 20.08 11.67
C THR A 143 -16.17 19.20 10.69
N THR A 144 -17.49 19.30 10.67
CA THR A 144 -18.34 18.58 9.71
C THR A 144 -18.78 19.53 8.60
N TYR A 145 -18.62 19.13 7.35
CA TYR A 145 -19.11 19.87 6.20
C TYR A 145 -20.33 19.18 5.61
N THR A 146 -21.47 19.85 5.70
CA THR A 146 -22.77 19.32 5.27
C THR A 146 -23.32 20.16 4.15
N LYS A 147 -23.72 19.50 3.07
CA LYS A 147 -24.36 20.14 1.94
C LYS A 147 -25.87 20.22 2.17
N ILE A 148 -26.40 21.44 2.17
CA ILE A 148 -27.83 21.73 2.30
C ILE A 148 -28.26 22.47 1.04
N GLY A 149 -28.96 21.77 0.15
CA GLY A 149 -29.30 22.28 -1.18
C GLY A 149 -28.05 22.59 -2.00
N THR A 150 -27.83 23.87 -2.30
CA THR A 150 -26.65 24.36 -3.05
C THR A 150 -25.58 24.98 -2.15
N THR A 151 -25.79 25.01 -0.84
CA THR A 151 -24.89 25.64 0.13
C THR A 151 -24.19 24.60 1.00
N TYR A 152 -23.02 24.97 1.50
CA TYR A 152 -22.26 24.18 2.47
C TYR A 152 -22.32 24.84 3.84
N GLU A 153 -22.66 24.07 4.86
CA GLU A 153 -22.60 24.45 6.26
C GLU A 153 -21.41 23.73 6.92
N ALA A 154 -20.64 24.48 7.71
CA ALA A 154 -19.56 23.94 8.53
C ALA A 154 -19.95 24.04 10.00
N THR A 155 -19.94 22.91 10.70
CA THR A 155 -20.19 22.85 12.15
C THR A 155 -18.91 22.41 12.85
N HIS A 156 -18.54 23.13 13.91
CA HIS A 156 -17.32 22.87 14.68
C HIS A 156 -17.67 22.37 16.09
N ILE A 157 -17.01 21.30 16.50
CA ILE A 157 -17.14 20.75 17.86
C ILE A 157 -15.72 20.53 18.40
N GLY A 158 -15.47 20.98 19.61
CA GLY A 158 -14.24 20.65 20.33
C GLY A 158 -14.53 19.60 21.40
N VAL A 159 -13.73 18.54 21.44
CA VAL A 159 -13.86 17.44 22.39
C VAL A 159 -12.53 17.20 23.12
N ARG A 160 -12.61 16.90 24.41
CA ARG A 160 -11.44 16.61 25.25
C ARG A 160 -11.64 15.36 26.09
N PRO A 161 -10.56 14.66 26.48
CA PRO A 161 -10.63 13.66 27.54
C PRO A 161 -11.16 14.29 28.84
N ASP A 162 -12.11 13.62 29.49
CA ASP A 162 -12.81 14.08 30.70
C ASP A 162 -11.89 14.53 31.86
N SER A 163 -10.79 13.81 32.09
CA SER A 163 -9.83 14.08 33.16
C SER A 163 -8.65 14.98 32.77
N CYS A 164 -8.57 15.44 31.52
CA CYS A 164 -7.44 16.22 31.01
C CYS A 164 -7.88 17.55 30.41
N HIS A 165 -6.97 18.54 30.42
CA HIS A 165 -7.17 19.85 29.79
C HIS A 165 -8.45 20.58 30.27
N SER A 166 -8.69 20.52 31.58
CA SER A 166 -9.76 21.27 32.24
C SER A 166 -9.57 22.78 32.05
N GLY A 167 -10.68 23.52 32.02
CA GLY A 167 -10.67 24.97 31.75
C GLY A 167 -10.86 25.36 30.28
N THR A 168 -11.02 24.38 29.38
CA THR A 168 -11.51 24.62 28.02
C THR A 168 -13.03 24.49 27.95
N ASN A 169 -13.68 25.16 26.99
CA ASN A 169 -15.12 25.03 26.70
C ASN A 169 -15.44 23.81 25.82
N PHE A 170 -14.53 22.85 25.75
CA PHE A 170 -14.69 21.64 24.94
C PHE A 170 -15.50 20.57 25.69
N GLN A 171 -16.24 19.78 24.92
CA GLN A 171 -17.08 18.71 25.45
C GLN A 171 -16.21 17.61 26.08
N ASN A 172 -16.60 17.17 27.28
CA ASN A 172 -15.92 16.09 27.98
C ASN A 172 -16.29 14.74 27.35
N VAL A 173 -15.29 13.94 27.04
CA VAL A 173 -15.44 12.58 26.55
C VAL A 173 -15.00 11.60 27.62
N THR A 174 -15.97 10.89 28.17
CA THR A 174 -15.81 9.90 29.25
C THR A 174 -15.69 8.48 28.72
N ILE A 175 -16.16 8.23 27.49
CA ILE A 175 -16.17 6.90 26.88
C ILE A 175 -14.75 6.50 26.49
N ASN A 176 -14.33 5.30 26.91
CA ASN A 176 -13.03 4.76 26.56
C ASN A 176 -12.99 4.32 25.08
N GLY A 177 -11.80 4.46 24.48
CA GLY A 177 -11.50 3.99 23.13
C GLY A 177 -11.58 2.46 23.00
N VAL A 178 -11.69 1.99 21.76
CA VAL A 178 -11.56 0.56 21.42
C VAL A 178 -10.12 0.21 21.07
N SER A 179 -9.81 -1.06 20.82
CA SER A 179 -8.54 -1.47 20.24
C SER A 179 -8.68 -1.69 18.73
N ASP A 180 -7.64 -1.35 17.96
CA ASP A 180 -7.51 -1.73 16.55
C ASP A 180 -6.69 -3.01 16.34
N GLY A 181 -6.38 -3.74 17.42
CA GLY A 181 -5.51 -4.91 17.44
C GLY A 181 -4.03 -4.58 17.65
N THR A 182 -3.61 -3.33 17.48
CA THR A 182 -2.23 -2.85 17.75
C THR A 182 -2.20 -1.83 18.89
N ILE A 183 -3.07 -0.83 18.83
CA ILE A 183 -3.21 0.25 19.79
C ILE A 183 -4.56 0.10 20.48
N THR A 184 -4.58 0.22 21.80
CA THR A 184 -5.81 0.43 22.56
C THR A 184 -5.98 1.92 22.77
N TYR A 185 -7.06 2.49 22.24
CA TYR A 185 -7.28 3.92 22.28
C TYR A 185 -7.81 4.39 23.63
N ALA A 186 -7.40 5.59 24.06
CA ALA A 186 -7.78 6.14 25.36
C ALA A 186 -9.24 6.57 25.37
N LYS A 187 -9.70 7.30 24.34
CA LYS A 187 -11.04 7.90 24.28
C LYS A 187 -11.74 7.61 22.98
N LYS A 188 -13.08 7.61 23.05
CA LYS A 188 -14.00 7.46 21.92
C LYS A 188 -15.05 8.55 21.92
N TYR A 189 -15.19 9.23 20.80
CA TYR A 189 -16.25 10.20 20.57
C TYR A 189 -17.14 9.68 19.44
N GLN A 190 -18.42 9.54 19.74
CA GLN A 190 -19.42 9.16 18.75
C GLN A 190 -19.98 10.43 18.12
N LEU A 191 -19.55 10.71 16.89
CA LEU A 191 -20.01 11.84 16.12
C LEU A 191 -21.26 11.43 15.33
N ALA A 192 -22.38 12.12 15.55
CA ALA A 192 -23.56 11.97 14.72
C ALA A 192 -23.32 12.59 13.33
N ILE A 193 -23.74 11.87 12.30
CA ILE A 193 -23.60 12.26 10.89
C ILE A 193 -24.99 12.54 10.33
N ALA A 194 -25.19 13.79 9.91
CA ALA A 194 -26.42 14.25 9.29
C ALA A 194 -26.48 13.88 7.80
N ALA A 195 -27.68 13.90 7.22
CA ALA A 195 -27.85 13.70 5.78
C ALA A 195 -27.11 14.81 5.01
N GLY A 196 -26.43 14.45 3.92
CA GLY A 196 -25.67 15.40 3.12
C GLY A 196 -24.31 15.79 3.69
N THR A 197 -23.86 15.20 4.82
CA THR A 197 -22.46 15.36 5.26
C THR A 197 -21.53 14.69 4.26
N GLU A 198 -20.59 15.45 3.68
CA GLU A 198 -19.66 14.95 2.66
C GLU A 198 -18.26 14.68 3.23
N MET A 199 -17.86 15.42 4.27
CA MET A 199 -16.55 15.26 4.90
C MET A 199 -16.54 15.69 6.37
N VAL A 200 -15.64 15.08 7.13
CA VAL A 200 -15.29 15.46 8.50
C VAL A 200 -13.79 15.73 8.57
N ARG A 201 -13.41 16.87 9.12
CA ARG A 201 -12.01 17.21 9.41
C ARG A 201 -11.73 17.07 10.88
N ILE A 202 -10.62 16.43 11.22
CA ILE A 202 -10.19 16.22 12.60
C ILE A 202 -8.82 16.83 12.78
N LYS A 203 -8.73 17.79 13.71
CA LYS A 203 -7.52 18.51 14.05
C LYS A 203 -7.18 18.29 15.51
N PRO A 204 -6.13 17.52 15.84
CA PRO A 204 -5.65 17.45 17.20
C PRO A 204 -4.96 18.76 17.60
N LEU A 205 -5.17 19.15 18.85
CA LEU A 205 -4.55 20.27 19.51
C LEU A 205 -3.84 19.78 20.77
N ILE A 206 -2.90 20.60 21.26
CA ILE A 206 -2.08 20.37 22.46
C ILE A 206 -1.02 19.27 22.26
N ALA A 207 -1.39 18.11 21.72
CA ALA A 207 -0.49 16.99 21.45
C ALA A 207 -0.80 16.32 20.11
N SER A 208 0.20 15.67 19.50
CA SER A 208 -0.02 14.74 18.37
C SER A 208 -0.75 13.50 18.87
N THR A 209 -1.56 12.85 18.03
CA THR A 209 -2.34 11.70 18.47
C THR A 209 -2.56 10.67 17.36
N ASP A 210 -2.57 9.40 17.74
CA ASP A 210 -3.08 8.32 16.90
C ASP A 210 -4.61 8.38 16.87
N ILE A 211 -5.18 8.35 15.67
CA ILE A 211 -6.62 8.31 15.43
C ILE A 211 -6.98 7.02 14.72
N PHE A 212 -8.06 6.40 15.18
CA PHE A 212 -8.69 5.26 14.54
C PHE A 212 -10.19 5.45 14.43
N ILE A 213 -10.68 5.28 13.20
CA ILE A 213 -12.10 5.26 12.87
C ILE A 213 -12.40 3.88 12.25
N PRO A 214 -13.15 3.02 12.95
CA PRO A 214 -13.54 1.72 12.44
C PRO A 214 -14.32 1.82 11.12
N THR A 215 -14.25 0.79 10.30
CA THR A 215 -15.06 0.67 9.09
C THR A 215 -16.55 0.76 9.43
N SER A 216 -17.31 1.53 8.65
CA SER A 216 -18.77 1.63 8.78
C SER A 216 -19.39 1.97 7.42
N SER A 217 -20.70 1.76 7.27
CA SER A 217 -21.44 2.13 6.06
C SER A 217 -21.62 3.65 5.88
N VAL A 218 -21.41 4.42 6.96
CA VAL A 218 -21.45 5.89 6.94
C VAL A 218 -20.20 6.47 6.29
N LEU A 219 -19.06 5.78 6.43
CA LEU A 219 -17.80 6.20 5.83
C LEU A 219 -17.82 5.89 4.33
N ALA A 220 -17.38 6.87 3.55
CA ALA A 220 -16.95 6.60 2.18
C ALA A 220 -15.59 5.90 2.20
N SER A 221 -15.14 5.42 1.04
CA SER A 221 -13.78 4.93 0.87
C SER A 221 -12.79 6.07 1.12
N GLN A 222 -11.81 5.81 1.99
CA GLN A 222 -10.73 6.75 2.34
C GLN A 222 -9.52 6.55 1.42
N LEU A 223 -9.27 5.30 1.06
CA LEU A 223 -8.21 4.89 0.16
C LEU A 223 -8.68 3.75 -0.76
N TYR A 224 -7.97 3.62 -1.87
CA TYR A 224 -8.14 2.56 -2.84
C TYR A 224 -6.80 1.87 -3.07
N THR A 225 -6.81 0.55 -3.02
CA THR A 225 -5.66 -0.29 -3.32
C THR A 225 -5.92 -0.99 -4.65
N VAL A 226 -5.11 -0.68 -5.65
CA VAL A 226 -5.09 -1.38 -6.94
C VAL A 226 -4.06 -2.48 -6.85
N ARG A 227 -4.46 -3.72 -7.14
CA ARG A 227 -3.56 -4.86 -7.31
C ARG A 227 -3.67 -5.35 -8.74
N SER A 228 -2.55 -5.42 -9.44
CA SER A 228 -2.45 -6.04 -10.76
C SER A 228 -1.52 -7.24 -10.69
N GLU A 229 -1.91 -8.33 -11.34
CA GLU A 229 -1.17 -9.57 -11.42
C GLU A 229 -1.14 -10.05 -12.87
N ALA A 230 0.04 -10.41 -13.35
CA ALA A 230 0.23 -10.97 -14.68
C ALA A 230 1.04 -12.26 -14.57
N GLN A 231 0.83 -13.14 -15.55
CA GLN A 231 1.51 -14.41 -15.67
C GLN A 231 1.89 -14.69 -17.12
N ASP A 232 3.02 -15.36 -17.29
CA ASP A 232 3.40 -15.98 -18.53
C ASP A 232 2.61 -17.29 -18.74
N THR A 233 2.11 -17.49 -19.95
CA THR A 233 1.39 -18.72 -20.35
C THR A 233 2.17 -19.59 -21.33
N SER A 234 3.40 -19.21 -21.66
CA SER A 234 4.29 -20.02 -22.49
C SER A 234 4.61 -21.35 -21.81
N SER A 235 4.65 -22.43 -22.60
CA SER A 235 4.67 -23.80 -22.12
C SER A 235 6.02 -24.16 -21.47
N GLY A 236 6.10 -24.09 -20.15
CA GLY A 236 7.20 -24.70 -19.38
C GLY A 236 7.53 -24.01 -18.06
N ASN A 237 7.43 -22.68 -17.99
CA ASN A 237 7.73 -21.89 -16.80
C ASN A 237 6.61 -20.87 -16.56
N THR A 238 5.90 -21.01 -15.45
CA THR A 238 4.87 -20.04 -15.04
C THR A 238 5.52 -18.96 -14.20
N GLU A 239 6.02 -17.91 -14.85
CA GLU A 239 6.45 -16.68 -14.15
C GLU A 239 5.22 -15.84 -13.83
N VAL A 240 5.02 -15.51 -12.56
CA VAL A 240 3.93 -14.65 -12.08
C VAL A 240 4.53 -13.42 -11.39
N ARG A 241 4.00 -12.23 -11.68
CA ARG A 241 4.36 -10.99 -10.97
C ARG A 241 3.09 -10.24 -10.59
N ALA A 242 3.11 -9.65 -9.41
CA ALA A 242 2.05 -8.78 -8.92
C ALA A 242 2.61 -7.44 -8.47
N ILE A 243 1.89 -6.37 -8.77
CA ILE A 243 2.19 -4.99 -8.37
C ILE A 243 0.98 -4.46 -7.60
N GLN A 244 1.25 -3.67 -6.55
CA GLN A 244 0.20 -3.04 -5.75
C GLN A 244 0.49 -1.56 -5.57
N VAL A 245 -0.54 -0.74 -5.80
CA VAL A 245 -0.50 0.72 -5.61
C VAL A 245 -1.67 1.14 -4.74
N THR A 246 -1.40 1.99 -3.75
CA THR A 246 -2.44 2.56 -2.88
C THR A 246 -2.56 4.06 -3.14
N ARG A 247 -3.81 4.53 -3.31
CA ARG A 247 -4.16 5.91 -3.58
C ARG A 247 -5.16 6.43 -2.55
N THR A 248 -4.88 7.58 -1.97
CA THR A 248 -5.83 8.29 -1.10
C THR A 248 -6.77 9.17 -1.91
N LYS A 249 -7.97 9.39 -1.39
CA LYS A 249 -8.91 10.34 -2.01
C LYS A 249 -8.38 11.78 -1.84
N PRO A 250 -8.36 12.61 -2.90
CA PRO A 250 -7.89 13.98 -2.80
C PRO A 250 -8.72 14.78 -1.79
N ALA A 251 -8.04 15.45 -0.86
CA ALA A 251 -8.67 16.34 0.12
C ALA A 251 -8.24 17.80 -0.13
N PRO A 252 -9.14 18.78 0.05
CA PRO A 252 -8.75 20.19 -0.06
C PRO A 252 -7.70 20.55 1.01
N PRO A 253 -6.71 21.40 0.71
CA PRO A 253 -5.71 21.82 1.69
C PRO A 253 -6.31 22.40 2.97
N ALA A 254 -5.70 22.11 4.12
CA ALA A 254 -6.15 22.62 5.44
C ALA A 254 -6.14 24.15 5.54
N ILE A 255 -5.28 24.84 4.77
CA ILE A 255 -5.24 26.31 4.72
C ILE A 255 -6.57 26.94 4.24
N LEU A 256 -7.36 26.20 3.46
CA LEU A 256 -8.64 26.68 2.94
C LEU A 256 -9.79 26.59 3.95
N ASP A 257 -9.60 25.94 5.11
CA ASP A 257 -10.61 25.88 6.17
C ASP A 257 -10.94 27.27 6.71
N TYR A 258 -9.99 28.22 6.63
CA TYR A 258 -10.17 29.60 7.06
C TYR A 258 -10.62 30.54 5.93
N ALA A 259 -10.62 30.08 4.68
CA ALA A 259 -11.02 30.86 3.51
C ALA A 259 -12.53 30.79 3.23
N LEU A 260 -13.28 29.93 3.95
CA LEU A 260 -14.74 29.89 3.89
C LEU A 260 -15.34 31.06 4.69
N TYR A 261 -15.12 32.29 4.21
CA TYR A 261 -15.69 33.50 4.77
C TYR A 261 -16.97 33.87 4.00
N SER A 262 -18.12 33.67 4.68
CA SER A 262 -19.43 34.32 4.51
C SER A 262 -19.78 34.95 3.14
N GLY A 263 -20.67 34.27 2.40
CA GLY A 263 -21.54 34.91 1.39
C GLY A 263 -22.93 35.27 1.92
N GLY A 264 -23.13 35.28 3.25
CA GLY A 264 -24.43 35.49 3.88
C GLY A 264 -24.29 36.03 5.31
N THR A 265 -25.14 36.99 5.65
CA THR A 265 -25.14 37.78 6.89
C THR A 265 -24.93 36.93 8.14
N LEU A 266 -23.92 37.30 8.94
CA LEU A 266 -23.80 36.86 10.33
C LEU A 266 -25.07 37.26 11.11
N SER A 267 -25.85 36.27 11.57
CA SER A 267 -26.76 36.47 12.68
C SER A 267 -25.98 36.30 13.97
N LYS A 268 -26.17 37.25 14.89
CA LYS A 268 -25.62 37.22 16.25
C LYS A 268 -26.32 36.19 17.11
#